data_AF-A0A968J834-F1
#
_entry.id   AF-A0A968J834-F1
#
_cell.length_a   1.000
_cell.length_b   1.000
_cell.length_c   1.000
_cell.angle_alpha   90.00
_cell.angle_beta   90.00
_cell.angle_gamma   90.00
#
_symmetry.space_group_name_H-M   'P 1'
#
loop_
_entity.id
_entity.type
_entity.pdbx_description
1 polymer ?
#
loop_
_entity_poly.entity_id
_entity_poly.type
_entity_poly.pdbx_seq_one_letter_code
_entity_poly.pdbx_strand_id
1 'polypeptide(L)'
;MAIQKILQSQPNQNQDPAEVMHPCRLATVVESRKEALEILADFLADQEHPHLYTGSIGSTPAAIAFLFSGHTTQYWGMGKELFQINSVFRQVLEDCDREARNHLQDQSFLDYFFTSPATAFDLDTTSKTLPALFALQCGLVEVWKSWGIQPAFVLGSSVGELAAACTAGCISRADGIRYTVAIGQLLETLPRDCQMLGISGMTEAEVENLISPLVPDISVVAQAGWRNTIVGPPHLLQQILPLIEQAGAGTVDLQSSYGVHTHRIDSLAKELEKLIKGIKFHKPQIPFISTVTGEIAQGEVPPIHYSKEMAQQPVRLSAAIRTCLQHHCQTFLEIGPSIVTLSMGISSVEPQTGHWIPSLRQQQSDWTQMLLSLSQLYVLGSRVHWDQVAKDQRHASGSLGLGSQREDPQMTIHQQVLLSLTKGDRVEAEKVLFTFLQSRIARILHFKSSVNLNAEATLPHLGIDSIMSTELRHQVKAELGIDLPFGLLMKGPTLSQLVAFILETLAPDHRHEQLAQGAISPQ
;
A
#
# COMPACT_ATOMS: atom_id res chain seq x y z
N MET A 1 -10.20 36.90 5.30
CA MET A 1 -9.26 38.04 5.10
C MET A 1 -7.95 37.68 4.39
N ALA A 2 -7.40 36.47 4.54
CA ALA A 2 -6.17 36.05 3.82
C ALA A 2 -6.39 35.83 2.30
N ILE A 3 -7.59 35.39 1.89
CA ILE A 3 -7.96 35.10 0.49
C ILE A 3 -7.97 36.36 -0.40
N GLN A 4 -8.24 37.54 0.16
CA GLN A 4 -8.32 38.79 -0.61
C GLN A 4 -6.93 39.36 -0.96
N LYS A 5 -5.87 38.97 -0.25
CA LYS A 5 -4.48 39.40 -0.52
C LYS A 5 -3.83 38.61 -1.67
N ILE A 6 -4.23 37.36 -1.87
CA ILE A 6 -3.69 36.48 -2.93
C ILE A 6 -4.15 36.96 -4.32
N LEU A 7 -5.34 37.54 -4.43
CA LEU A 7 -5.88 38.09 -5.68
C LEU A 7 -5.35 39.49 -6.04
N GLN A 8 -4.60 40.16 -5.15
CA GLN A 8 -4.13 41.55 -5.34
C GLN A 8 -2.65 41.68 -5.71
N SER A 9 -1.86 40.60 -5.66
CA SER A 9 -0.48 40.63 -6.16
C SER A 9 -0.47 40.37 -7.67
N GLN A 10 -0.37 41.42 -8.48
CA GLN A 10 -0.13 41.26 -9.91
C GLN A 10 1.29 40.72 -10.15
N PRO A 11 1.46 39.68 -10.98
CA PRO A 11 2.79 39.23 -11.38
C PRO A 11 3.49 40.29 -12.23
N ASN A 12 4.79 40.47 -11.99
CA ASN A 12 5.67 41.31 -12.79
C ASN A 12 5.62 40.83 -14.26
N GLN A 13 5.35 41.74 -15.21
CA GLN A 13 5.06 41.44 -16.62
C GLN A 13 6.22 40.80 -17.43
N ASN A 14 7.30 40.36 -16.79
CA ASN A 14 8.50 39.80 -17.42
C ASN A 14 8.83 38.35 -16.99
N GLN A 15 7.89 37.61 -16.38
CA GLN A 15 8.08 36.19 -16.04
C GLN A 15 7.15 35.30 -16.87
N ASP A 16 7.69 34.18 -17.33
CA ASP A 16 6.97 33.12 -18.02
C ASP A 16 5.80 32.65 -17.11
N PRO A 17 4.53 32.67 -17.57
CA PRO A 17 3.37 32.36 -16.72
C PRO A 17 3.40 30.96 -16.07
N ALA A 18 4.24 30.06 -16.59
CA ALA A 18 4.38 28.68 -16.12
C ALA A 18 5.21 28.51 -14.82
N GLU A 19 5.87 29.55 -14.31
CA GLU A 19 6.81 29.42 -13.19
C GLU A 19 6.47 30.21 -11.91
N VAL A 20 5.30 30.86 -11.82
CA VAL A 20 4.87 31.47 -10.54
C VAL A 20 4.23 30.40 -9.65
N MET A 21 5.06 29.64 -8.94
CA MET A 21 4.57 28.71 -7.93
C MET A 21 4.06 29.47 -6.71
N HIS A 22 2.75 29.58 -6.56
CA HIS A 22 2.14 30.15 -5.36
C HIS A 22 2.40 29.26 -4.13
N PRO A 23 2.56 29.86 -2.93
CA PRO A 23 2.85 29.10 -1.71
C PRO A 23 1.70 28.17 -1.33
N CYS A 24 0.45 28.58 -1.50
CA CYS A 24 -0.70 27.71 -1.27
C CYS A 24 -0.99 26.87 -2.52
N ARG A 25 -1.03 25.54 -2.35
CA ARG A 25 -1.31 24.57 -3.41
C ARG A 25 -2.56 23.76 -3.07
N LEU A 26 -3.30 23.41 -4.13
CA LEU A 26 -4.42 22.49 -4.14
C LEU A 26 -4.16 21.46 -5.24
N ALA A 27 -4.42 20.19 -4.98
CA ALA A 27 -4.36 19.15 -6.00
C ALA A 27 -5.43 18.08 -5.78
N THR A 28 -5.94 17.55 -6.88
CA THR A 28 -6.89 16.45 -6.91
C THR A 28 -6.73 15.66 -8.21
N VAL A 29 -7.12 14.39 -8.18
CA VAL A 29 -7.17 13.51 -9.35
C VAL A 29 -8.63 13.22 -9.63
N VAL A 30 -9.04 13.46 -10.87
CA VAL A 30 -10.44 13.31 -11.32
C VAL A 30 -10.48 12.68 -12.69
N GLU A 31 -11.52 11.88 -12.94
CA GLU A 31 -11.76 11.22 -14.22
C GLU A 31 -12.74 12.03 -15.09
N SER A 32 -13.43 13.01 -14.49
CA SER A 32 -14.39 13.83 -15.21
C SER A 32 -14.42 15.28 -14.75
N ARG A 33 -14.89 16.16 -15.65
CA ARG A 33 -15.15 17.56 -15.32
C ARG A 33 -16.21 17.72 -14.22
N LYS A 34 -17.19 16.82 -14.16
CA LYS A 34 -18.26 16.87 -13.16
C LYS A 34 -17.69 16.64 -11.76
N GLU A 35 -16.91 15.58 -11.61
CA GLU A 35 -16.21 15.25 -10.37
C GLU A 35 -15.29 16.41 -9.93
N ALA A 36 -14.53 17.01 -10.86
CA ALA A 36 -13.72 18.18 -10.55
C ALA A 36 -14.53 19.35 -9.97
N LEU A 37 -15.72 19.62 -10.51
CA LEU A 37 -16.59 20.68 -10.01
C LEU A 37 -17.16 20.35 -8.62
N GLU A 38 -17.49 19.09 -8.37
CA GLU A 38 -17.98 18.63 -7.06
C GLU A 38 -16.90 18.77 -5.99
N ILE A 39 -15.69 18.27 -6.25
CA ILE A 39 -14.56 18.37 -5.31
C ILE A 39 -14.18 19.84 -5.04
N LEU A 40 -14.20 20.69 -6.06
CA LEU A 40 -13.94 22.12 -5.89
C LEU A 40 -15.05 22.83 -5.12
N ALA A 41 -16.31 22.41 -5.27
CA ALA A 41 -17.40 22.93 -4.47
C ALA A 41 -17.27 22.53 -2.99
N ASP A 42 -16.91 21.27 -2.72
CA ASP A 42 -16.62 20.78 -1.37
C ASP A 42 -15.47 21.56 -0.73
N PHE A 43 -14.39 21.80 -1.47
CA PHE A 43 -13.29 22.66 -1.01
C PHE A 43 -13.73 24.07 -0.64
N LEU A 44 -14.53 24.71 -1.50
CA LEU A 44 -15.05 26.07 -1.24
C LEU A 44 -16.04 26.12 -0.07
N ALA A 45 -16.64 24.99 0.28
CA ALA A 45 -17.54 24.82 1.41
C ALA A 45 -16.82 24.33 2.69
N ASP A 46 -15.48 24.29 2.70
CA ASP A 46 -14.65 23.74 3.78
C ASP A 46 -15.04 22.28 4.16
N GLN A 47 -15.47 21.49 3.19
CA GLN A 47 -15.78 20.06 3.35
C GLN A 47 -14.55 19.21 3.00
N GLU A 48 -14.29 18.16 3.80
CA GLU A 48 -13.24 17.20 3.51
C GLU A 48 -13.62 16.31 2.32
N HIS A 49 -12.68 16.09 1.41
CA HIS A 49 -12.83 15.16 0.30
C HIS A 49 -11.61 14.22 0.21
N PRO A 50 -11.79 12.88 0.10
CA PRO A 50 -10.69 11.90 0.19
C PRO A 50 -9.55 12.08 -0.82
N HIS A 51 -9.84 12.67 -1.98
CA HIS A 51 -8.89 12.89 -3.07
C HIS A 51 -8.50 14.36 -3.24
N LEU A 52 -8.76 15.19 -2.23
CA LEU A 52 -8.41 16.60 -2.23
C LEU A 52 -7.26 16.86 -1.28
N TYR A 53 -6.16 17.39 -1.82
CA TYR A 53 -4.98 17.71 -1.05
C TYR A 53 -4.74 19.22 -1.08
N THR A 54 -4.45 19.79 0.08
CA THR A 54 -4.06 21.19 0.24
C THR A 54 -2.72 21.27 0.95
N GLY A 55 -1.96 22.32 0.69
CA GLY A 55 -0.69 22.55 1.36
C GLY A 55 -0.22 23.98 1.20
N SER A 56 0.66 24.40 2.11
CA SER A 56 1.38 25.67 2.01
C SER A 56 2.87 25.37 2.02
N ILE A 57 3.56 25.78 0.97
CA ILE A 57 4.99 25.52 0.80
C ILE A 57 5.76 26.52 1.66
N GLY A 58 6.70 26.00 2.45
CA GLY A 58 7.73 26.81 3.09
C GLY A 58 8.78 27.31 2.09
N SER A 59 9.80 28.01 2.57
CA SER A 59 10.90 28.53 1.75
C SER A 59 11.86 27.46 1.19
N THR A 60 11.76 26.21 1.66
CA THR A 60 12.63 25.09 1.25
C THR A 60 11.81 23.90 0.76
N PRO A 61 12.15 23.28 -0.37
CA PRO A 61 11.52 22.04 -0.82
C PRO A 61 11.67 20.93 0.23
N ALA A 62 10.61 20.16 0.47
CA ALA A 62 10.65 19.05 1.42
C ALA A 62 11.58 17.93 0.91
N ALA A 63 12.47 17.45 1.79
CA ALA A 63 13.27 16.27 1.53
C ALA A 63 12.36 15.02 1.51
N ILE A 64 12.60 14.14 0.54
CA ILE A 64 11.84 12.89 0.35
C ILE A 64 12.78 11.71 0.57
N ALA A 65 12.41 10.78 1.44
CA ALA A 65 13.04 9.49 1.58
C ALA A 65 12.30 8.47 0.72
N PHE A 66 13.01 7.77 -0.17
CA PHE A 66 12.46 6.61 -0.87
C PHE A 66 12.62 5.38 0.00
N LEU A 67 11.50 4.83 0.46
CA LEU A 67 11.41 3.67 1.34
C LEU A 67 11.08 2.42 0.51
N PHE A 68 12.07 1.55 0.31
CA PHE A 68 11.92 0.37 -0.53
C PHE A 68 11.29 -0.79 0.23
N SER A 69 10.22 -1.35 -0.32
CA SER A 69 9.47 -2.44 0.30
C SER A 69 10.25 -3.76 0.37
N GLY A 70 9.99 -4.55 1.41
CA GLY A 70 10.63 -5.85 1.62
C GLY A 70 9.86 -7.03 1.02
N HIS A 71 10.36 -8.23 1.30
CA HIS A 71 9.68 -9.50 1.02
C HIS A 71 8.33 -9.57 1.75
N THR A 72 7.36 -10.28 1.17
CA THR A 72 5.93 -10.41 1.58
C THR A 72 4.99 -9.28 1.14
N THR A 73 5.49 -8.27 0.43
CA THR A 73 4.65 -7.16 -0.10
C THR A 73 4.07 -7.44 -1.49
N GLN A 74 4.59 -8.46 -2.17
CA GLN A 74 4.19 -8.83 -3.51
C GLN A 74 2.76 -9.41 -3.57
N TYR A 75 2.03 -9.11 -4.64
CA TYR A 75 0.78 -9.78 -5.04
C TYR A 75 0.76 -9.98 -6.56
N TRP A 76 0.09 -11.01 -7.04
CA TRP A 76 -0.02 -11.29 -8.48
C TRP A 76 -0.55 -10.08 -9.26
N GLY A 77 0.13 -9.73 -10.35
CA GLY A 77 -0.27 -8.60 -11.18
C GLY A 77 0.04 -7.20 -10.63
N MET A 78 0.80 -7.03 -9.53
CA MET A 78 1.32 -5.70 -9.15
C MET A 78 2.06 -5.04 -10.33
N GLY A 79 1.77 -3.75 -10.56
CA GLY A 79 2.41 -2.97 -11.62
C GLY A 79 2.00 -3.35 -13.05
N LYS A 80 1.01 -4.25 -13.24
CA LYS A 80 0.60 -4.72 -14.57
C LYS A 80 -0.04 -3.60 -15.40
N GLU A 81 -0.88 -2.78 -14.77
CA GLU A 81 -1.48 -1.63 -15.45
C GLU A 81 -0.37 -0.64 -15.82
N LEU A 82 0.54 -0.35 -14.89
CA LEU A 82 1.66 0.57 -15.14
C LEU A 82 2.58 0.08 -16.27
N PHE A 83 2.85 -1.24 -16.34
CA PHE A 83 3.57 -1.87 -17.44
C PHE A 83 2.88 -1.68 -18.79
N GLN A 84 1.54 -1.69 -18.81
CA GLN A 84 0.76 -1.50 -20.04
C GLN A 84 0.71 -0.04 -20.51
N ILE A 85 0.85 0.93 -19.61
CA ILE A 85 0.62 2.35 -19.96
C ILE A 85 1.88 3.22 -19.95
N ASN A 86 2.90 2.87 -19.16
CA ASN A 86 4.10 3.69 -18.97
C ASN A 86 5.33 3.04 -19.63
N SER A 87 5.85 3.69 -20.67
CA SER A 87 6.99 3.18 -21.45
C SER A 87 8.30 3.09 -20.65
N VAL A 88 8.54 4.03 -19.72
CA VAL A 88 9.74 4.04 -18.87
C VAL A 88 9.71 2.83 -17.94
N PHE A 89 8.58 2.62 -17.26
CA PHE A 89 8.36 1.47 -16.39
C PHE A 89 8.52 0.15 -17.16
N ARG A 90 7.86 0.03 -18.32
CA ARG A 90 7.94 -1.15 -19.17
C ARG A 90 9.37 -1.51 -19.55
N GLN A 91 10.13 -0.54 -20.06
CA GLN A 91 11.50 -0.77 -20.52
C GLN A 91 12.38 -1.31 -19.39
N VAL A 92 12.26 -0.76 -18.18
CA VAL A 92 13.02 -1.22 -17.02
C VAL A 92 12.68 -2.67 -16.67
N LEU A 93 11.39 -3.03 -16.67
CA LEU A 93 10.96 -4.39 -16.37
C LEU A 93 11.44 -5.38 -17.43
N GLU A 94 11.32 -5.04 -18.72
CA GLU A 94 11.77 -5.88 -19.84
C GLU A 94 13.30 -6.08 -19.85
N ASP A 95 14.06 -5.05 -19.49
CA ASP A 95 15.52 -5.13 -19.37
C ASP A 95 15.94 -6.02 -18.20
N CYS A 96 15.28 -5.87 -17.05
CA CYS A 96 15.50 -6.72 -15.88
C CYS A 96 15.14 -8.19 -16.16
N ASP A 97 14.02 -8.44 -16.83
CA ASP A 97 13.56 -9.78 -17.18
C ASP A 97 14.48 -10.46 -18.19
N ARG A 98 14.96 -9.71 -19.19
CA ARG A 98 15.98 -10.19 -20.12
C ARG A 98 17.28 -10.59 -19.40
N GLU A 99 17.72 -9.82 -18.42
CA GLU A 99 18.88 -10.18 -17.60
C GLU A 99 18.61 -11.42 -16.74
N ALA A 100 17.44 -11.51 -16.12
CA ALA A 100 17.08 -12.62 -15.25
C ALA A 100 17.02 -13.96 -16.00
N ARG A 101 16.58 -13.95 -17.26
CA ARG A 101 16.54 -15.15 -18.12
C ARG A 101 17.88 -15.85 -18.26
N ASN A 102 19.00 -15.11 -18.25
CA ASN A 102 20.36 -15.67 -18.26
C ASN A 102 20.64 -16.57 -17.04
N HIS A 103 19.88 -16.42 -15.96
CA HIS A 103 20.03 -17.13 -14.70
C HIS A 103 18.83 -18.03 -14.35
N LEU A 104 17.74 -17.97 -15.14
CA LEU A 104 16.49 -18.69 -14.92
C LEU A 104 16.17 -19.70 -16.04
N GLN A 105 17.19 -20.20 -16.76
CA GLN A 105 17.00 -21.16 -17.85
C GLN A 105 15.98 -20.64 -18.89
N ASP A 106 16.15 -19.38 -19.30
CA ASP A 106 15.26 -18.65 -20.23
C ASP A 106 13.81 -18.43 -19.74
N GLN A 107 13.49 -18.75 -18.48
CA GLN A 107 12.16 -18.46 -17.92
C GLN A 107 11.99 -16.96 -17.64
N SER A 108 10.86 -16.41 -18.09
CA SER A 108 10.41 -15.04 -17.84
C SER A 108 9.79 -14.93 -16.45
N PHE A 109 10.31 -14.05 -15.59
CA PHE A 109 9.60 -13.75 -14.34
C PHE A 109 8.36 -12.88 -14.63
N LEU A 110 8.36 -12.07 -15.69
CA LEU A 110 7.20 -11.26 -16.06
C LEU A 110 6.00 -12.13 -16.46
N ASP A 111 6.24 -13.20 -17.22
CA ASP A 111 5.17 -14.13 -17.62
C ASP A 111 4.59 -14.78 -16.37
N TYR A 112 5.46 -15.31 -15.50
CA TYR A 112 5.07 -15.86 -14.21
C TYR A 112 4.20 -14.87 -13.43
N PHE A 113 4.63 -13.62 -13.35
CA PHE A 113 4.03 -12.60 -12.50
C PHE A 113 2.70 -12.01 -13.04
N PHE A 114 2.56 -11.89 -14.36
CA PHE A 114 1.39 -11.29 -15.00
C PHE A 114 0.34 -12.29 -15.49
N THR A 115 0.69 -13.58 -15.64
CA THR A 115 -0.20 -14.61 -16.19
C THR A 115 -0.47 -15.78 -15.26
N SER A 116 0.16 -15.89 -14.09
CA SER A 116 -0.10 -17.01 -13.18
C SER A 116 -1.53 -16.93 -12.59
N PRO A 117 -2.33 -18.00 -12.71
CA PRO A 117 -3.66 -18.10 -12.09
C PRO A 117 -3.59 -18.50 -10.60
N ALA A 118 -2.38 -18.60 -10.02
CA ALA A 118 -2.21 -19.03 -8.64
C ALA A 118 -2.81 -18.00 -7.65
N THR A 119 -3.40 -18.50 -6.57
CA THR A 119 -4.06 -17.67 -5.55
C THR A 119 -3.09 -17.11 -4.51
N ALA A 120 -1.85 -17.62 -4.44
CA ALA A 120 -0.79 -17.19 -3.52
C ALA A 120 0.60 -17.42 -4.14
N PHE A 121 1.63 -16.70 -3.66
CA PHE A 121 3.02 -17.01 -4.01
C PHE A 121 3.49 -18.25 -3.28
N ASP A 122 4.12 -19.17 -4.01
CA ASP A 122 4.78 -20.33 -3.44
C ASP A 122 6.22 -19.97 -3.05
N LEU A 123 6.67 -20.53 -1.94
CA LEU A 123 8.06 -20.47 -1.51
C LEU A 123 9.00 -21.18 -2.51
N ASP A 124 8.51 -22.04 -3.39
CA ASP A 124 9.33 -22.59 -4.49
C ASP A 124 9.58 -21.62 -5.65
N THR A 125 9.15 -20.36 -5.52
CA THR A 125 9.23 -19.37 -6.60
C THR A 125 9.94 -18.08 -6.21
N THR A 126 10.68 -18.07 -5.10
CA THR A 126 11.43 -16.90 -4.62
C THR A 126 12.51 -16.43 -5.58
N SER A 127 13.14 -17.36 -6.31
CA SER A 127 14.03 -17.08 -7.43
C SER A 127 13.40 -16.28 -8.56
N LYS A 128 12.06 -16.24 -8.65
CA LYS A 128 11.28 -15.43 -9.61
C LYS A 128 10.63 -14.21 -8.96
N THR A 129 10.19 -14.30 -7.71
CA THR A 129 9.49 -13.18 -7.05
C THR A 129 10.43 -12.07 -6.61
N LEU A 130 11.64 -12.39 -6.15
CA LEU A 130 12.64 -11.38 -5.76
C LEU A 130 13.12 -10.52 -6.94
N PRO A 131 13.53 -11.08 -8.11
CA PRO A 131 13.87 -10.23 -9.26
C PRO A 131 12.68 -9.43 -9.76
N ALA A 132 11.46 -9.97 -9.72
CA ALA A 132 10.25 -9.24 -10.09
C ALA A 132 9.99 -8.03 -9.17
N LEU A 133 10.13 -8.19 -7.86
CA LEU A 133 10.00 -7.09 -6.89
C LEU A 133 11.09 -6.04 -7.09
N PHE A 134 12.34 -6.45 -7.26
CA PHE A 134 13.45 -5.54 -7.53
C PHE A 134 13.25 -4.76 -8.84
N ALA A 135 12.80 -5.43 -9.90
CA ALA A 135 12.51 -4.81 -11.18
C ALA A 135 11.37 -3.79 -11.09
N LEU A 136 10.29 -4.14 -10.38
CA LEU A 136 9.18 -3.21 -10.10
C LEU A 136 9.65 -1.97 -9.34
N GLN A 137 10.46 -2.15 -8.29
CA GLN A 137 11.00 -1.04 -7.51
C GLN A 137 11.91 -0.14 -8.36
N CYS A 138 12.78 -0.73 -9.17
CA CYS A 138 13.61 0.01 -10.12
C CYS A 138 12.75 0.79 -11.13
N GLY A 139 11.69 0.17 -11.66
CA GLY A 139 10.76 0.80 -12.60
C GLY A 139 10.05 2.00 -11.97
N LEU A 140 9.53 1.86 -10.75
CA LEU A 140 8.88 2.93 -10.01
C LEU A 140 9.81 4.12 -9.77
N VAL A 141 11.08 3.86 -9.42
CA VAL A 141 12.10 4.90 -9.26
C VAL A 141 12.27 5.71 -10.54
N GLU A 142 12.39 5.05 -11.69
CA GLU A 142 12.56 5.75 -12.97
C GLU A 142 11.32 6.58 -13.35
N VAL A 143 10.11 6.10 -13.07
CA VAL A 143 8.87 6.88 -13.27
C VAL A 143 8.88 8.12 -12.38
N TRP A 144 9.11 7.97 -11.07
CA TRP A 144 9.16 9.11 -10.14
C TRP A 144 10.22 10.14 -10.52
N LYS A 145 11.43 9.68 -10.87
CA LYS A 145 12.51 10.56 -11.35
C LYS A 145 12.12 11.29 -12.63
N SER A 146 11.43 10.62 -13.57
CA SER A 146 10.95 11.25 -14.80
C SER A 146 9.97 12.40 -14.52
N TRP A 147 9.16 12.28 -13.47
CA TRP A 147 8.23 13.32 -13.02
C TRP A 147 8.89 14.42 -12.17
N GLY A 148 10.21 14.35 -11.97
CA GLY A 148 10.99 15.32 -11.19
C GLY A 148 11.11 15.00 -9.71
N ILE A 149 10.54 13.87 -9.24
CA ILE A 149 10.61 13.46 -7.85
C ILE A 149 11.92 12.72 -7.60
N GLN A 150 12.78 13.31 -6.77
CA GLN A 150 14.12 12.79 -6.46
C GLN A 150 14.22 12.44 -4.96
N PRO A 151 14.90 11.34 -4.60
CA PRO A 151 15.17 11.03 -3.20
C PRO A 151 16.30 11.90 -2.64
N ALA A 152 16.10 12.43 -1.45
CA ALA A 152 17.16 12.95 -0.59
C ALA A 152 17.84 11.84 0.22
N PHE A 153 17.09 10.77 0.53
CA PHE A 153 17.55 9.59 1.24
C PHE A 153 16.96 8.33 0.59
N VAL A 154 17.69 7.23 0.67
CA VAL A 154 17.16 5.90 0.37
C VAL A 154 17.35 4.97 1.57
N LEU A 155 16.36 4.12 1.79
CA LEU A 155 16.35 3.08 2.82
C LEU A 155 15.42 1.96 2.37
N GLY A 156 15.65 0.72 2.79
CA GLY A 156 14.81 -0.40 2.37
C GLY A 156 14.63 -1.43 3.47
N SER A 157 13.55 -2.19 3.41
CA SER A 157 13.33 -3.31 4.32
C SER A 157 13.86 -4.60 3.70
N SER A 158 14.81 -5.27 4.36
CA SER A 158 15.32 -6.58 3.91
C SER A 158 15.80 -6.51 2.45
N VAL A 159 15.30 -7.37 1.56
CA VAL A 159 15.60 -7.36 0.11
C VAL A 159 15.37 -6.01 -0.59
N GLY A 160 14.48 -5.15 -0.07
CA GLY A 160 14.26 -3.81 -0.61
C GLY A 160 15.51 -2.92 -0.57
N GLU A 161 16.45 -3.22 0.34
CA GLU A 161 17.73 -2.52 0.39
C GLU A 161 18.58 -2.68 -0.86
N LEU A 162 18.43 -3.78 -1.59
CA LEU A 162 19.14 -3.96 -2.83
C LEU A 162 18.68 -2.95 -3.88
N ALA A 163 17.37 -2.70 -3.97
CA ALA A 163 16.81 -1.67 -4.85
C ALA A 163 17.17 -0.25 -4.37
N ALA A 164 17.24 -0.02 -3.06
CA ALA A 164 17.76 1.22 -2.48
C ALA A 164 19.24 1.43 -2.86
N ALA A 165 20.07 0.38 -2.77
CA ALA A 165 21.49 0.42 -3.10
C ALA A 165 21.70 0.65 -4.60
N CYS A 166 20.88 0.02 -5.45
CA CYS A 166 20.88 0.27 -6.89
C CYS A 166 20.50 1.72 -7.18
N THR A 167 19.49 2.25 -6.50
CA THR A 167 19.04 3.65 -6.65
C THR A 167 20.09 4.66 -6.22
N ALA A 168 20.84 4.37 -5.16
CA ALA A 168 21.98 5.16 -4.70
C ALA A 168 23.26 4.99 -5.55
N GLY A 169 23.24 4.13 -6.58
CA GLY A 169 24.39 3.89 -7.46
C GLY A 169 25.47 2.98 -6.85
N CYS A 170 25.16 2.26 -5.77
CA CYS A 170 26.11 1.33 -5.12
C CYS A 170 26.30 0.04 -5.93
N ILE A 171 25.27 -0.41 -6.64
CA ILE A 171 25.27 -1.65 -7.44
C ILE A 171 24.58 -1.38 -8.79
N SER A 172 24.99 -2.08 -9.85
CA SER A 172 24.32 -2.00 -11.14
C SER A 172 22.97 -2.74 -11.09
N ARG A 173 22.03 -2.34 -11.96
CA ARG A 173 20.74 -3.03 -12.07
C ARG A 173 20.91 -4.50 -12.49
N ALA A 174 21.85 -4.78 -13.38
CA ALA A 174 22.14 -6.14 -13.84
C ALA A 174 22.68 -7.02 -12.71
N ASP A 175 23.62 -6.51 -11.92
CA ASP A 175 24.13 -7.22 -10.73
C ASP A 175 23.04 -7.40 -9.67
N GLY A 176 22.15 -6.42 -9.52
CA GLY A 176 20.97 -6.53 -8.65
C GLY A 176 20.06 -7.69 -9.06
N ILE A 177 19.74 -7.81 -10.36
CA ILE A 177 18.97 -8.93 -10.88
C ILE A 177 19.69 -10.26 -10.64
N ARG A 178 20.96 -10.36 -11.01
CA ARG A 178 21.77 -11.56 -10.78
C ARG A 178 21.77 -11.96 -9.29
N TYR A 179 21.91 -11.00 -8.39
CA TYR A 179 21.85 -11.24 -6.95
C TYR A 179 20.48 -11.75 -6.51
N THR A 180 19.38 -11.09 -6.91
CA THR A 180 18.02 -11.50 -6.52
C THR A 180 17.64 -12.90 -7.01
N VAL A 181 18.06 -13.28 -8.22
CA VAL A 181 17.85 -14.65 -8.72
C VAL A 181 18.63 -15.64 -7.86
N ALA A 182 19.92 -15.40 -7.66
CA ALA A 182 20.79 -16.32 -6.93
C ALA A 182 20.39 -16.45 -5.44
N ILE A 183 20.09 -15.35 -4.75
CA ILE A 183 19.61 -15.41 -3.37
C ILE A 183 18.27 -16.13 -3.28
N GLY A 184 17.35 -15.91 -4.23
CA GLY A 184 16.08 -16.61 -4.25
C GLY A 184 16.25 -18.13 -4.41
N GLN A 185 17.15 -18.56 -5.30
CA GLN A 185 17.52 -19.98 -5.46
C GLN A 185 18.14 -20.56 -4.19
N LEU A 186 18.98 -19.80 -3.48
CA LEU A 186 19.57 -20.25 -2.22
C LEU A 186 18.50 -20.36 -1.12
N LEU A 187 17.62 -19.37 -0.98
CA LEU A 187 16.55 -19.38 0.01
C LEU A 187 15.56 -20.54 -0.18
N GLU A 188 15.28 -20.91 -1.44
CA GLU A 188 14.48 -22.08 -1.79
C GLU A 188 15.04 -23.40 -1.24
N THR A 189 16.35 -23.46 -0.93
CA THR A 189 16.98 -24.66 -0.35
C THR A 189 16.84 -24.78 1.18
N LEU A 190 16.38 -23.73 1.85
CA LEU A 190 16.28 -23.73 3.32
C LEU A 190 15.15 -24.66 3.81
N PRO A 191 15.36 -25.36 4.95
CA PRO A 191 14.31 -26.10 5.62
C PRO A 191 13.10 -25.23 5.97
N ARG A 192 11.89 -25.77 5.80
CA ARG A 192 10.60 -25.09 6.04
C ARG A 192 10.01 -25.33 7.44
N ASP A 193 10.86 -25.62 8.41
CA ASP A 193 10.50 -25.98 9.78
C ASP A 193 10.43 -24.75 10.72
N CYS A 194 10.15 -23.57 10.19
CA CYS A 194 9.92 -22.35 10.97
C CYS A 194 8.65 -21.62 10.57
N GLN A 195 8.17 -20.78 11.47
CA GLN A 195 7.06 -19.86 11.25
C GLN A 195 7.51 -18.43 11.56
N MET A 196 6.95 -17.47 10.83
CA MET A 196 7.21 -16.05 11.00
C MET A 196 5.96 -15.37 11.54
N LEU A 197 6.08 -14.72 12.69
CA LEU A 197 4.97 -14.09 13.40
C LEU A 197 5.17 -12.58 13.51
N GLY A 198 4.22 -11.82 12.98
CA GLY A 198 4.11 -10.39 13.23
C GLY A 198 3.42 -10.14 14.57
N ILE A 199 4.00 -9.26 15.39
CA ILE A 199 3.48 -8.84 16.70
C ILE A 199 3.12 -7.36 16.59
N SER A 200 1.93 -6.98 17.08
CA SER A 200 1.45 -5.59 17.12
C SER A 200 0.99 -5.24 18.53
N GLY A 201 1.40 -4.08 19.05
CA GLY A 201 1.01 -3.62 20.39
C GLY A 201 2.04 -3.90 21.49
N MET A 202 3.26 -4.32 21.12
CA MET A 202 4.42 -4.38 22.02
C MET A 202 5.56 -3.58 21.42
N THR A 203 6.33 -2.92 22.29
CA THR A 203 7.57 -2.23 21.95
C THR A 203 8.69 -3.21 21.60
N GLU A 204 9.71 -2.72 20.91
CA GLU A 204 10.92 -3.49 20.57
C GLU A 204 11.57 -4.12 21.80
N ALA A 205 11.70 -3.34 22.90
CA ALA A 205 12.31 -3.81 24.14
C ALA A 205 11.46 -4.88 24.86
N GLU A 206 10.13 -4.78 24.82
CA GLU A 206 9.23 -5.79 25.40
C GLU A 206 9.35 -7.12 24.64
N VAL A 207 9.41 -7.07 23.31
CA VAL A 207 9.58 -8.27 22.48
C VAL A 207 10.96 -8.89 22.70
N GLU A 208 12.04 -8.08 22.74
CA GLU A 208 13.39 -8.56 23.04
C GLU A 208 13.46 -9.25 24.41
N ASN A 209 12.89 -8.63 25.45
CA ASN A 209 12.85 -9.21 26.79
C ASN A 209 12.04 -10.52 26.84
N LEU A 210 10.91 -10.59 26.13
CA LEU A 210 10.07 -11.78 26.05
C LEU A 210 10.83 -12.96 25.42
N ILE A 211 11.57 -12.72 24.34
CA ILE A 211 12.24 -13.80 23.60
C ILE A 211 13.66 -14.09 24.09
N SER A 212 14.28 -13.22 24.90
CA SER A 212 15.66 -13.40 25.38
C SER A 212 15.96 -14.80 25.95
N PRO A 213 15.06 -15.45 26.72
CA PRO A 213 15.28 -16.82 27.21
C PRO A 213 15.24 -17.92 26.13
N LEU A 214 14.74 -17.59 24.94
CA LEU A 214 14.49 -18.51 23.82
C LEU A 214 15.47 -18.29 22.65
N VAL A 215 16.44 -17.39 22.79
CA VAL A 215 17.54 -17.20 21.83
C VAL A 215 18.51 -18.39 21.95
N PRO A 216 18.98 -19.00 20.83
CA PRO A 216 18.83 -18.55 19.44
C PRO A 216 17.65 -19.18 18.67
N ASP A 217 16.79 -19.98 19.32
CA ASP A 217 15.70 -20.70 18.65
C ASP A 217 14.61 -19.75 18.12
N ILE A 218 14.31 -18.67 18.85
CA ILE A 218 13.48 -17.56 18.38
C ILE A 218 14.36 -16.33 18.20
N SER A 219 14.20 -15.64 17.08
CA SER A 219 14.92 -14.40 16.76
C SER A 219 13.96 -13.29 16.36
N VAL A 220 14.24 -12.04 16.76
CA VAL A 220 13.62 -10.86 16.15
C VAL A 220 14.24 -10.67 14.78
N VAL A 221 13.41 -10.53 13.75
CA VAL A 221 13.83 -10.35 12.35
C VAL A 221 13.47 -8.97 11.79
N ALA A 222 12.51 -8.27 12.42
CA ALA A 222 12.18 -6.89 12.07
C ALA A 222 11.66 -6.11 13.29
N GLN A 223 12.08 -4.86 13.39
CA GLN A 223 11.78 -3.90 14.45
C GLN A 223 11.25 -2.60 13.83
N ALA A 224 9.99 -2.29 14.11
CA ALA A 224 9.29 -1.12 13.60
C ALA A 224 8.41 -0.51 14.69
N GLY A 225 9.01 -0.21 15.84
CA GLY A 225 8.37 0.36 17.01
C GLY A 225 7.37 -0.59 17.65
N TRP A 226 6.09 -0.28 17.50
CA TRP A 226 4.98 -1.09 18.04
C TRP A 226 4.64 -2.31 17.19
N ARG A 227 5.30 -2.46 16.04
CA ARG A 227 5.22 -3.64 15.17
C ARG A 227 6.56 -4.33 15.10
N ASN A 228 6.58 -5.59 15.48
CA ASN A 228 7.77 -6.43 15.50
C ASN A 228 7.52 -7.70 14.71
N THR A 229 8.57 -8.37 14.25
CA THR A 229 8.46 -9.68 13.63
C THR A 229 9.49 -10.61 14.23
N ILE A 230 9.03 -11.80 14.59
CA ILE A 230 9.88 -12.86 15.12
C ILE A 230 9.79 -14.10 14.23
N VAL A 231 10.84 -14.91 14.25
CA VAL A 231 10.87 -16.22 13.60
C VAL A 231 11.36 -17.26 14.58
N GLY A 232 10.73 -18.43 14.57
CA GLY A 232 11.20 -19.60 15.29
C GLY A 232 10.43 -20.88 14.94
N PRO A 233 10.75 -22.00 15.59
CA PRO A 233 9.99 -23.24 15.47
C PRO A 233 8.52 -23.04 15.89
N PRO A 234 7.53 -23.59 15.15
CA PRO A 234 6.11 -23.38 15.46
C PRO A 234 5.73 -23.77 16.89
N HIS A 235 6.31 -24.85 17.42
CA HIS A 235 6.03 -25.32 18.78
C HIS A 235 6.57 -24.41 19.88
N LEU A 236 7.61 -23.62 19.62
CA LEU A 236 8.11 -22.60 20.56
C LEU A 236 7.31 -21.31 20.43
N LEU A 237 6.94 -20.91 19.22
CA LEU A 237 6.05 -19.77 19.00
C LEU A 237 4.70 -19.97 19.70
N GLN A 238 4.14 -21.19 19.65
CA GLN A 238 2.92 -21.53 20.38
C GLN A 238 3.02 -21.35 21.90
N GLN A 239 4.21 -21.50 22.48
CA GLN A 239 4.41 -21.32 23.93
C GLN A 239 4.39 -19.85 24.35
N ILE A 240 4.76 -18.93 23.45
CA ILE A 240 4.80 -17.50 23.75
C ILE A 240 3.52 -16.75 23.34
N LEU A 241 2.68 -17.31 22.45
CA LEU A 241 1.41 -16.70 22.05
C LEU A 241 0.54 -16.27 23.26
N PRO A 242 0.35 -17.10 24.31
CA PRO A 242 -0.43 -16.68 25.47
C PRO A 242 0.20 -15.51 26.24
N LEU A 243 1.53 -15.40 26.25
CA LEU A 243 2.24 -14.31 26.93
C LEU A 243 2.05 -12.99 26.18
N ILE A 244 2.06 -13.04 24.84
CA ILE A 244 1.80 -11.88 23.98
C ILE A 244 0.34 -11.41 24.15
N GLU A 245 -0.60 -12.35 24.17
CA GLU A 245 -2.02 -12.05 24.38
C GLU A 245 -2.30 -11.46 25.78
N GLN A 246 -1.66 -11.99 26.83
CA GLN A 246 -1.74 -11.45 28.19
C GLN A 246 -1.20 -10.02 28.29
N ALA A 247 -0.22 -9.66 27.45
CA ALA A 247 0.27 -8.29 27.33
C ALA A 247 -0.67 -7.36 26.54
N GLY A 248 -1.79 -7.86 26.03
CA GLY A 248 -2.76 -7.11 25.25
C GLY A 248 -2.35 -6.89 23.78
N ALA A 249 -1.35 -7.62 23.30
CA ALA A 249 -0.85 -7.49 21.94
C ALA A 249 -1.45 -8.52 20.98
N GLY A 250 -1.54 -8.14 19.71
CA GLY A 250 -2.04 -8.97 18.63
C GLY A 250 -0.92 -9.65 17.87
N THR A 251 -1.22 -10.82 17.30
CA THR A 251 -0.28 -11.60 16.50
C THR A 251 -0.88 -12.02 15.17
N VAL A 252 -0.07 -12.05 14.11
CA VAL A 252 -0.45 -12.52 12.78
C VAL A 252 0.61 -13.44 12.21
N ASP A 253 0.20 -14.58 11.66
CA ASP A 253 1.08 -15.46 10.90
C ASP A 253 1.35 -14.83 9.51
N LEU A 254 2.62 -14.61 9.21
CA LEU A 254 3.05 -13.96 7.96
C LEU A 254 3.31 -14.94 6.82
N GLN A 255 3.01 -16.23 7.00
CA GLN A 255 3.06 -17.28 5.97
C GLN A 255 4.41 -17.37 5.22
N SER A 256 5.51 -16.96 5.87
CA SER A 256 6.87 -17.03 5.35
C SER A 256 7.66 -18.05 6.18
N SER A 257 8.29 -19.03 5.52
CA SER A 257 8.88 -20.20 6.21
C SER A 257 10.38 -20.39 5.97
N TYR A 258 11.12 -19.37 5.52
CA TYR A 258 12.58 -19.49 5.32
C TYR A 258 13.41 -19.21 6.57
N GLY A 259 12.90 -18.36 7.47
CA GLY A 259 13.69 -17.84 8.59
C GLY A 259 14.95 -17.10 8.19
N VAL A 260 14.84 -16.23 7.19
CA VAL A 260 15.82 -15.18 6.92
C VAL A 260 16.00 -14.28 8.16
N HIS A 261 17.17 -13.66 8.34
CA HIS A 261 17.52 -12.90 9.55
C HIS A 261 17.66 -13.73 10.81
N THR A 262 17.98 -15.02 10.66
CA THR A 262 18.25 -15.94 11.78
C THR A 262 19.50 -16.77 11.50
N HIS A 263 19.94 -17.54 12.50
CA HIS A 263 21.05 -18.49 12.37
C HIS A 263 20.85 -19.54 11.25
N ARG A 264 19.63 -19.69 10.70
CA ARG A 264 19.34 -20.61 9.58
C ARG A 264 20.12 -20.26 8.31
N ILE A 265 20.45 -18.99 8.13
CA ILE A 265 21.29 -18.51 7.01
C ILE A 265 22.72 -19.07 7.08
N ASP A 266 23.18 -19.58 8.22
CA ASP A 266 24.53 -20.13 8.40
C ASP A 266 24.87 -21.22 7.40
N SER A 267 23.88 -22.04 7.06
CA SER A 267 24.01 -23.11 6.08
C SER A 267 24.36 -22.58 4.67
N LEU A 268 23.96 -21.35 4.36
CA LEU A 268 24.15 -20.69 3.07
C LEU A 268 25.37 -19.76 3.03
N ALA A 269 26.03 -19.50 4.17
CA ALA A 269 27.06 -18.47 4.29
C ALA A 269 28.18 -18.56 3.24
N LYS A 270 28.63 -19.78 2.91
CA LYS A 270 29.68 -19.99 1.89
C LYS A 270 29.21 -19.63 0.47
N GLU A 271 27.98 -19.96 0.13
CA GLU A 271 27.43 -19.66 -1.20
C GLU A 271 27.09 -18.17 -1.32
N LEU A 272 26.61 -17.55 -0.24
CA LEU A 272 26.48 -16.09 -0.15
C LEU A 272 27.82 -15.41 -0.43
N GLU A 273 28.88 -15.80 0.28
CA GLU A 273 30.22 -15.21 0.11
C GLU A 273 30.72 -15.29 -1.34
N LYS A 274 30.50 -16.43 -2.02
CA LYS A 274 30.86 -16.59 -3.45
C LYS A 274 30.05 -15.67 -4.35
N LEU A 275 28.74 -15.56 -4.12
CA LEU A 275 27.85 -14.70 -4.90
C LEU A 275 28.34 -13.24 -4.86
N ILE A 276 28.69 -12.76 -3.67
CA ILE A 276 29.10 -11.37 -3.40
C ILE A 276 30.45 -11.05 -4.02
N LYS A 277 31.43 -11.97 -3.95
CA LYS A 277 32.75 -11.77 -4.59
C LYS A 277 32.65 -11.51 -6.10
N GLY A 278 31.57 -11.95 -6.72
CA GLY A 278 31.29 -11.71 -8.14
C GLY A 278 30.57 -10.40 -8.43
N ILE A 279 30.30 -9.53 -7.45
CA ILE A 279 29.58 -8.26 -7.63
C ILE A 279 30.48 -7.10 -7.23
N LYS A 280 30.44 -6.02 -8.01
CA LYS A 280 31.19 -4.81 -7.73
C LYS A 280 30.31 -3.78 -7.02
N PHE A 281 30.70 -3.39 -5.82
CA PHE A 281 30.03 -2.36 -5.04
C PHE A 281 30.73 -1.01 -5.15
N HIS A 282 29.98 0.06 -4.96
CA HIS A 282 30.44 1.44 -5.02
C HIS A 282 29.90 2.21 -3.81
N LYS A 283 30.46 3.40 -3.58
CA LYS A 283 29.94 4.34 -2.58
C LYS A 283 28.60 4.95 -3.03
N PRO A 284 27.67 5.18 -2.10
CA PRO A 284 26.37 5.76 -2.41
C PRO A 284 26.52 7.22 -2.88
N GLN A 285 25.81 7.56 -3.94
CA GLN A 285 25.68 8.92 -4.47
C GLN A 285 24.50 9.67 -3.82
N ILE A 286 23.53 8.92 -3.28
CA ILE A 286 22.42 9.41 -2.47
C ILE A 286 22.58 8.83 -1.07
N PRO A 287 22.44 9.62 0.01
CA PRO A 287 22.51 9.14 1.38
C PRO A 287 21.69 7.84 1.59
N PHE A 288 22.39 6.76 1.91
CA PHE A 288 21.83 5.44 2.14
C PHE A 288 21.75 5.19 3.64
N ILE A 289 20.54 5.00 4.17
CA ILE A 289 20.33 4.66 5.57
C ILE A 289 20.15 3.14 5.67
N SER A 290 21.10 2.48 6.32
CA SER A 290 21.05 1.03 6.51
C SER A 290 20.05 0.68 7.59
N THR A 291 19.15 -0.28 7.32
CA THR A 291 18.24 -0.82 8.34
C THR A 291 18.90 -1.85 9.25
N VAL A 292 20.15 -2.26 9.03
CA VAL A 292 20.90 -3.05 10.02
C VAL A 292 21.53 -2.16 11.08
N THR A 293 22.14 -1.04 10.67
CA THR A 293 22.79 -0.14 11.63
C THR A 293 21.82 0.90 12.18
N GLY A 294 20.81 1.29 11.40
CA GLY A 294 19.94 2.44 11.66
C GLY A 294 20.53 3.77 11.22
N GLU A 295 21.74 3.78 10.63
CA GLU A 295 22.54 4.98 10.40
C GLU A 295 22.81 5.21 8.91
N ILE A 296 23.19 6.45 8.55
CA ILE A 296 23.71 6.75 7.21
C ILE A 296 25.02 6.00 7.01
N ALA A 297 25.06 5.14 5.99
CA ALA A 297 26.20 4.30 5.71
C ALA A 297 27.44 5.12 5.32
N GLN A 298 28.58 4.75 5.89
CA GLN A 298 29.88 5.38 5.66
C GLN A 298 30.74 4.46 4.79
N GLY A 299 31.00 4.85 3.54
CA GLY A 299 31.86 4.09 2.62
C GLY A 299 31.09 3.30 1.57
N GLU A 300 31.68 2.20 1.10
CA GLU A 300 30.99 1.30 0.17
C GLU A 300 29.83 0.63 0.91
N VAL A 301 28.68 0.55 0.26
CA VAL A 301 27.48 -0.08 0.82
C VAL A 301 27.26 -1.38 0.09
N PRO A 302 27.69 -2.51 0.66
CA PRO A 302 27.18 -3.77 0.20
C PRO A 302 25.67 -3.84 0.59
N PRO A 303 24.80 -4.50 -0.20
CA PRO A 303 23.33 -4.45 -0.06
C PRO A 303 22.80 -5.46 0.97
N ILE A 304 22.15 -5.07 2.09
CA ILE A 304 21.97 -5.96 3.28
C ILE A 304 21.67 -7.44 2.94
N HIS A 305 22.25 -8.38 3.71
CA HIS A 305 22.25 -9.86 3.56
C HIS A 305 23.49 -10.55 2.94
N TYR A 306 24.60 -9.84 2.74
CA TYR A 306 25.83 -10.40 2.14
C TYR A 306 26.72 -11.12 3.14
N SER A 307 27.06 -10.47 4.25
CA SER A 307 27.85 -11.14 5.27
C SER A 307 26.91 -11.96 6.14
N LYS A 308 27.40 -13.12 6.59
CA LYS A 308 26.69 -13.98 7.54
C LYS A 308 26.17 -13.15 8.72
N GLU A 309 27.01 -12.26 9.24
CA GLU A 309 26.73 -11.43 10.40
C GLU A 309 25.57 -10.46 10.14
N MET A 310 25.53 -9.84 8.96
CA MET A 310 24.47 -8.88 8.59
C MET A 310 23.18 -9.57 8.19
N ALA A 311 23.26 -10.73 7.55
CA ALA A 311 22.09 -11.52 7.18
C ALA A 311 21.35 -12.14 8.38
N GLN A 312 21.91 -12.03 9.58
CA GLN A 312 21.31 -12.42 10.86
C GLN A 312 20.77 -11.24 11.67
N GLN A 313 21.09 -9.99 11.29
CA GLN A 313 20.62 -8.84 12.05
C GLN A 313 19.16 -8.54 11.71
N PRO A 314 18.35 -8.08 12.69
CA PRO A 314 16.99 -7.65 12.40
C PRO A 314 16.98 -6.42 11.48
N VAL A 315 15.90 -6.28 10.71
CA VAL A 315 15.57 -5.04 10.00
C VAL A 315 15.09 -3.99 11.02
N ARG A 316 15.91 -3.00 11.33
CA ARG A 316 15.66 -1.92 12.30
C ARG A 316 15.06 -0.69 11.61
N LEU A 317 13.84 -0.87 11.10
CA LEU A 317 13.13 0.17 10.34
C LEU A 317 12.88 1.42 11.19
N SER A 318 12.55 1.25 12.47
CA SER A 318 12.34 2.38 13.40
C SER A 318 13.57 3.26 13.57
N ALA A 319 14.76 2.65 13.66
CA ALA A 319 16.03 3.36 13.76
C ALA A 319 16.31 4.14 12.47
N ALA A 320 16.12 3.51 11.31
CA ALA A 320 16.32 4.17 10.01
C ALA A 320 15.37 5.36 9.80
N ILE A 321 14.10 5.25 10.19
CA ILE A 321 13.13 6.35 10.13
C ILE A 321 13.52 7.48 11.07
N ARG A 322 13.98 7.16 12.29
CA ARG A 322 14.45 8.15 13.25
C ARG A 322 15.61 8.97 12.68
N THR A 323 16.53 8.32 11.97
CA THR A 323 17.64 8.98 11.27
C THR A 323 17.13 9.93 10.18
N CYS A 324 16.16 9.53 9.35
CA CYS A 324 15.52 10.46 8.41
C CYS A 324 14.98 11.72 9.11
N LEU A 325 14.25 11.53 10.22
CA LEU A 325 13.64 12.64 10.97
C LEU A 325 14.70 13.57 11.59
N GLN A 326 15.79 13.02 12.13
CA GLN A 326 16.92 13.80 12.65
C GLN A 326 17.60 14.65 11.57
N HIS A 327 17.56 14.18 10.32
CA HIS A 327 18.03 14.92 9.14
C HIS A 327 16.95 15.76 8.45
N HIS A 328 15.86 16.09 9.16
CA HIS A 328 14.76 16.93 8.69
C HIS A 328 14.00 16.37 7.47
N CYS A 329 14.08 15.07 7.22
CA CYS A 329 13.30 14.39 6.19
C CYS A 329 12.03 13.78 6.80
N GLN A 330 10.87 14.36 6.47
CA GLN A 330 9.57 13.93 7.01
C GLN A 330 8.65 13.28 5.96
N THR A 331 9.04 13.29 4.68
CA THR A 331 8.24 12.68 3.61
C THR A 331 8.85 11.33 3.24
N PHE A 332 8.05 10.27 3.35
CA PHE A 332 8.42 8.90 3.01
C PHE A 332 7.56 8.43 1.85
N LEU A 333 8.20 8.17 0.72
CA LEU A 333 7.56 7.60 -0.47
C LEU A 333 7.90 6.11 -0.54
N GLU A 334 6.92 5.23 -0.35
CA GLU A 334 7.15 3.78 -0.50
C GLU A 334 7.33 3.44 -1.96
N ILE A 335 8.49 2.89 -2.29
CA ILE A 335 8.82 2.31 -3.58
C ILE A 335 8.53 0.80 -3.47
N GLY A 336 7.33 0.43 -3.90
CA GLY A 336 6.83 -0.92 -3.75
C GLY A 336 5.40 -1.07 -4.25
N PRO A 337 4.88 -2.30 -4.25
CA PRO A 337 3.56 -2.62 -4.77
C PRO A 337 2.42 -2.34 -3.79
N SER A 338 2.70 -2.18 -2.49
CA SER A 338 1.69 -2.06 -1.44
C SER A 338 2.05 -1.00 -0.41
N ILE A 339 1.37 -1.03 0.75
CA ILE A 339 1.50 -0.05 1.84
C ILE A 339 2.07 -0.66 3.14
N VAL A 340 2.51 -1.92 3.09
CA VAL A 340 2.91 -2.68 4.28
C VAL A 340 4.11 -2.01 4.96
N THR A 341 5.09 -1.55 4.18
CA THR A 341 6.30 -0.91 4.73
C THR A 341 5.96 0.45 5.33
N LEU A 342 5.07 1.24 4.70
CA LEU A 342 4.56 2.47 5.30
C LEU A 342 3.84 2.20 6.62
N SER A 343 2.99 1.17 6.69
CA SER A 343 2.28 0.82 7.93
C SER A 343 3.25 0.49 9.07
N MET A 344 4.32 -0.24 8.78
CA MET A 344 5.40 -0.49 9.74
C MET A 344 6.11 0.81 10.13
N GLY A 345 6.40 1.68 9.17
CA GLY A 345 7.05 2.96 9.43
C GLY A 345 6.22 3.90 10.30
N ILE A 346 4.91 4.02 10.02
CA ILE A 346 3.95 4.76 10.85
C ILE A 346 3.94 4.23 12.28
N SER A 347 4.04 2.91 12.46
CA SER A 347 4.08 2.28 13.79
C SER A 347 5.39 2.53 14.56
N SER A 348 6.39 3.14 13.92
CA SER A 348 7.70 3.45 14.49
C SER A 348 7.81 4.87 15.03
N VAL A 349 6.78 5.70 14.85
CA VAL A 349 6.77 7.13 15.19
C VAL A 349 5.52 7.51 15.97
N GLU A 350 5.53 8.69 16.58
CA GLU A 350 4.33 9.25 17.21
C GLU A 350 3.23 9.50 16.16
N PRO A 351 1.94 9.38 16.54
CA PRO A 351 0.82 9.67 15.65
C PRO A 351 0.99 11.04 14.96
N GLN A 352 0.59 11.12 13.68
CA GLN A 352 0.67 12.33 12.85
C GLN A 352 2.10 12.80 12.53
N THR A 353 3.13 12.01 12.85
CA THR A 353 4.51 12.31 12.44
C THR A 353 4.75 11.88 11.00
N GLY A 354 5.22 12.81 10.17
CA GLY A 354 5.64 12.54 8.79
C GLY A 354 4.49 12.39 7.78
N HIS A 355 4.87 12.35 6.51
CA HIS A 355 3.98 12.12 5.37
C HIS A 355 4.32 10.76 4.76
N TRP A 356 3.32 9.89 4.64
CA TRP A 356 3.49 8.49 4.27
C TRP A 356 2.75 8.21 2.97
N ILE A 357 3.48 8.15 1.86
CA ILE A 357 2.92 8.19 0.52
C ILE A 357 3.27 6.90 -0.22
N PRO A 358 2.29 6.12 -0.71
CA PRO A 358 2.56 4.88 -1.43
C PRO A 358 2.82 5.15 -2.92
N SER A 359 3.67 4.35 -3.58
CA SER A 359 3.69 4.34 -5.05
C SER A 359 2.47 3.62 -5.60
N LEU A 360 2.20 2.41 -5.08
CA LEU A 360 1.11 1.55 -5.50
C LEU A 360 0.33 1.04 -4.28
N ARG A 361 -0.91 0.62 -4.49
CA ARG A 361 -1.79 0.04 -3.47
C ARG A 361 -2.58 -1.09 -4.09
N GLN A 362 -2.64 -2.22 -3.39
CA GLN A 362 -3.46 -3.34 -3.83
C GLN A 362 -4.93 -2.93 -3.95
N GLN A 363 -5.62 -3.42 -4.98
CA GLN A 363 -7.03 -3.12 -5.29
C GLN A 363 -7.31 -1.66 -5.69
N GLN A 364 -6.27 -0.89 -6.02
CA GLN A 364 -6.39 0.42 -6.67
C GLN A 364 -5.76 0.34 -8.07
N SER A 365 -6.18 1.24 -8.98
CA SER A 365 -5.45 1.47 -10.23
C SER A 365 -4.04 1.94 -9.91
N ASP A 366 -3.04 1.34 -10.55
CA ASP A 366 -1.64 1.71 -10.41
C ASP A 366 -1.47 3.19 -10.79
N TRP A 367 -2.10 3.60 -11.90
CA TRP A 367 -2.01 4.95 -12.44
C TRP A 367 -2.66 6.00 -11.54
N THR A 368 -3.92 5.76 -11.15
CA THR A 368 -4.66 6.67 -10.28
C THR A 368 -3.96 6.80 -8.92
N GLN A 369 -3.45 5.70 -8.35
CA GLN A 369 -2.70 5.74 -7.10
C GLN A 369 -1.42 6.59 -7.23
N MET A 370 -0.66 6.44 -8.32
CA MET A 370 0.53 7.27 -8.53
C MET A 370 0.20 8.76 -8.69
N LEU A 371 -0.89 9.12 -9.37
CA LEU A 371 -1.35 10.51 -9.50
C LEU A 371 -1.82 11.09 -8.16
N LEU A 372 -2.50 10.31 -7.32
CA LEU A 372 -2.89 10.74 -5.97
C LEU A 372 -1.66 11.00 -5.11
N SER A 373 -0.66 10.14 -5.21
CA SER A 373 0.62 10.30 -4.52
C SER A 373 1.42 11.50 -5.03
N LEU A 374 1.41 11.74 -6.35
CA LEU A 374 2.01 12.93 -6.95
C LEU A 374 1.30 14.21 -6.48
N SER A 375 -0.02 14.17 -6.31
CA SER A 375 -0.81 15.28 -5.78
C SER A 375 -0.41 15.65 -4.35
N GLN A 376 -0.20 14.65 -3.49
CA GLN A 376 0.34 14.84 -2.13
C GLN A 376 1.74 15.45 -2.17
N LEU A 377 2.65 14.87 -2.95
CA LEU A 377 4.02 15.38 -3.10
C LEU A 377 4.04 16.82 -3.63
N TYR A 378 3.15 17.14 -4.57
CA TYR A 378 3.00 18.48 -5.12
C TYR A 378 2.56 19.49 -4.06
N VAL A 379 1.53 19.20 -3.25
CA VAL A 379 1.10 20.16 -2.22
C VAL A 379 2.12 20.31 -1.08
N LEU A 380 2.97 19.30 -0.89
CA LEU A 380 4.13 19.36 0.01
C LEU A 380 5.34 20.14 -0.56
N GLY A 381 5.22 20.69 -1.77
CA GLY A 381 6.22 21.58 -2.35
C GLY A 381 7.17 20.94 -3.36
N SER A 382 6.98 19.67 -3.72
CA SER A 382 7.81 19.01 -4.73
C SER A 382 7.73 19.73 -6.08
N ARG A 383 8.84 19.77 -6.82
CA ARG A 383 8.88 20.27 -8.20
C ARG A 383 8.48 19.14 -9.14
N VAL A 384 7.41 19.34 -9.89
CA VAL A 384 6.85 18.34 -10.80
C VAL A 384 7.11 18.73 -12.24
N HIS A 385 7.55 17.78 -13.06
CA HIS A 385 7.67 17.93 -14.51
C HIS A 385 6.34 17.60 -15.19
N TRP A 386 5.39 18.54 -15.16
CA TRP A 386 4.03 18.33 -15.66
C TRP A 386 3.96 17.93 -17.14
N ASP A 387 4.91 18.38 -17.98
CA ASP A 387 4.97 17.96 -19.38
C ASP A 387 5.20 16.46 -19.54
N GLN A 388 6.05 15.88 -18.68
CA GLN A 388 6.31 14.44 -18.69
C GLN A 388 5.11 13.65 -18.17
N VAL A 389 4.46 14.13 -17.11
CA VAL A 389 3.21 13.54 -16.58
C VAL A 389 2.12 13.55 -17.67
N ALA A 390 1.93 14.67 -18.36
CA ALA A 390 0.95 14.80 -19.44
C ALA A 390 1.27 13.91 -20.65
N LYS A 391 2.56 13.73 -20.96
CA LYS A 391 3.01 12.78 -22.00
C LYS A 391 2.63 11.35 -21.63
N ASP A 392 2.94 10.92 -20.41
CA ASP A 392 2.63 9.57 -19.93
C ASP A 392 1.11 9.35 -19.85
N GLN A 393 0.34 10.35 -19.43
CA GLN A 393 -1.14 10.31 -19.45
C GLN A 393 -1.69 10.09 -20.86
N ARG A 394 -1.17 10.80 -21.88
CA ARG A 394 -1.61 10.63 -23.28
C ARG A 394 -1.29 9.22 -23.78
N HIS A 395 -0.14 8.67 -23.42
CA HIS A 395 0.21 7.29 -23.74
C HIS A 395 -0.70 6.29 -23.04
N ALA A 396 -1.04 6.52 -21.77
CA ALA A 396 -2.01 5.70 -21.05
C ALA A 396 -3.38 5.69 -21.73
N SER A 397 -3.90 6.88 -22.09
CA SER A 397 -5.17 6.99 -22.80
C SER A 397 -5.15 6.36 -24.19
N GLY A 398 -4.02 6.47 -24.92
CA GLY A 398 -3.85 5.85 -26.23
C GLY A 398 -3.66 4.32 -26.18
N SER A 399 -2.95 3.81 -25.17
CA SER A 399 -2.68 2.39 -24.99
C SER A 399 -3.86 1.61 -24.42
N LEU A 400 -4.72 2.28 -23.64
CA LEU A 400 -6.01 1.75 -23.18
C LEU A 400 -7.09 1.79 -24.27
N GLY A 401 -6.77 2.23 -25.50
CA GLY A 401 -7.74 2.27 -26.58
C GLY A 401 -8.91 3.22 -26.32
N LEU A 402 -8.69 4.38 -25.67
CA LEU A 402 -9.70 5.45 -25.57
C LEU A 402 -9.92 6.18 -26.92
N GLY A 403 -9.90 5.43 -28.02
CA GLY A 403 -10.46 5.82 -29.30
C GLY A 403 -11.91 5.33 -29.38
N SER A 404 -12.85 6.17 -28.96
CA SER A 404 -14.24 6.18 -29.44
C SER A 404 -14.94 4.82 -29.67
N GLN A 405 -14.77 3.86 -28.77
CA GLN A 405 -15.76 2.81 -28.56
C GLN A 405 -16.30 2.97 -27.14
N ARG A 406 -17.54 3.45 -27.08
CA ARG A 406 -18.40 3.31 -25.90
C ARG A 406 -18.54 1.82 -25.64
N GLU A 407 -17.75 1.28 -24.74
CA GLU A 407 -18.13 0.08 -24.02
C GLU A 407 -19.24 0.47 -23.04
N ASP A 408 -20.35 -0.26 -23.14
CA ASP A 408 -21.55 -0.08 -22.35
C ASP A 408 -21.20 -0.28 -20.86
N PRO A 409 -21.45 0.69 -19.96
CA PRO A 409 -21.08 0.57 -18.57
C PRO A 409 -21.85 -0.58 -17.92
N GLN A 410 -21.14 -1.53 -17.30
CA GLN A 410 -21.77 -2.45 -16.34
C GLN A 410 -22.57 -1.61 -15.34
N MET A 411 -23.89 -1.85 -15.27
CA MET A 411 -24.79 -1.12 -14.37
C MET A 411 -24.23 -1.12 -12.95
N THR A 412 -24.17 0.06 -12.33
CA THR A 412 -23.79 0.19 -10.92
C THR A 412 -24.77 -0.58 -10.03
N ILE A 413 -24.35 -0.99 -8.83
CA ILE A 413 -25.24 -1.71 -7.91
C ILE A 413 -26.52 -0.91 -7.60
N HIS A 414 -26.40 0.41 -7.47
CA HIS A 414 -27.54 1.33 -7.34
C HIS A 414 -28.47 1.27 -8.57
N GLN A 415 -27.93 1.22 -9.78
CA GLN A 415 -28.72 1.07 -11.01
C GLN A 415 -29.37 -0.32 -11.11
N GLN A 416 -28.69 -1.39 -10.68
CA GLN A 416 -29.25 -2.75 -10.66
C GLN A 416 -30.44 -2.85 -9.68
N VAL A 417 -30.28 -2.29 -8.47
CA VAL A 417 -31.35 -2.28 -7.45
C VAL A 417 -32.54 -1.43 -7.91
N LEU A 418 -32.30 -0.23 -8.46
CA LEU A 418 -33.38 0.58 -9.04
C LEU A 418 -34.06 -0.08 -10.24
N LEU A 419 -33.32 -0.81 -11.08
CA LEU A 419 -33.88 -1.55 -12.21
C LEU A 419 -34.78 -2.71 -11.74
N SER A 420 -34.38 -3.43 -10.69
CA SER A 420 -35.21 -4.50 -10.10
C SER A 420 -36.46 -3.93 -9.43
N LEU A 421 -36.33 -2.81 -8.70
CA LEU A 421 -37.46 -2.12 -8.08
C LEU A 421 -38.45 -1.53 -9.10
N THR A 422 -37.95 -0.92 -10.18
CA THR A 422 -38.79 -0.38 -11.28
C THR A 422 -39.50 -1.48 -12.08
N LYS A 423 -38.95 -2.71 -12.10
CA LYS A 423 -39.60 -3.91 -12.66
C LYS A 423 -40.57 -4.58 -11.69
N GLY A 424 -40.72 -4.08 -10.46
CA GLY A 424 -41.59 -4.66 -9.43
C GLY A 424 -41.04 -5.93 -8.79
N ASP A 425 -39.76 -6.26 -9.02
CA ASP A 425 -39.12 -7.46 -8.47
C ASP A 425 -38.33 -7.11 -7.20
N ARG A 426 -39.07 -6.96 -6.10
CA ARG A 426 -38.50 -6.65 -4.78
C ARG A 426 -37.61 -7.78 -4.26
N VAL A 427 -37.89 -9.02 -4.63
CA VAL A 427 -37.10 -10.20 -4.23
C VAL A 427 -35.71 -10.17 -4.88
N GLU A 428 -35.65 -9.80 -6.16
CA GLU A 428 -34.35 -9.64 -6.84
C GLU A 428 -33.57 -8.42 -6.29
N ALA A 429 -34.27 -7.32 -5.96
CA ALA A 429 -33.65 -6.17 -5.31
C ALA A 429 -33.05 -6.51 -3.92
N GLU A 430 -33.77 -7.31 -3.12
CA GLU A 430 -33.31 -7.85 -1.83
C GLU A 430 -32.06 -8.70 -2.00
N LYS A 431 -32.06 -9.63 -2.97
CA LYS A 431 -30.93 -10.53 -3.23
C LYS A 431 -29.67 -9.79 -3.68
N VAL A 432 -29.83 -8.78 -4.54
CA VAL A 432 -28.74 -7.93 -5.02
C VAL A 432 -28.12 -7.12 -3.86
N LEU A 433 -28.95 -6.49 -3.02
CA LEU A 433 -28.49 -5.76 -1.84
C LEU A 433 -27.85 -6.66 -0.79
N PHE A 434 -28.39 -7.86 -0.59
CA PHE A 434 -27.85 -8.82 0.36
C PHE A 434 -26.45 -9.27 -0.06
N THR A 435 -26.26 -9.61 -1.34
CA THR A 435 -24.96 -9.97 -1.91
C THR A 435 -23.96 -8.81 -1.79
N PHE A 436 -24.43 -7.58 -2.04
CA PHE A 436 -23.64 -6.37 -1.89
C PHE A 436 -23.15 -6.19 -0.44
N LEU A 437 -24.05 -6.18 0.54
CA LEU A 437 -23.69 -5.99 1.95
C LEU A 437 -22.80 -7.12 2.48
N GLN A 438 -23.08 -8.38 2.11
CA GLN A 438 -22.20 -9.50 2.46
C GLN A 438 -20.78 -9.30 1.93
N SER A 439 -20.64 -8.83 0.69
CA SER A 439 -19.32 -8.57 0.11
C SER A 439 -18.56 -7.45 0.83
N ARG A 440 -19.27 -6.41 1.29
CA ARG A 440 -18.68 -5.27 2.02
C ARG A 440 -18.25 -5.68 3.42
N ILE A 441 -19.12 -6.38 4.15
CA ILE A 441 -18.80 -6.91 5.48
C ILE A 441 -17.64 -7.92 5.40
N ALA A 442 -17.63 -8.80 4.41
CA ALA A 442 -16.53 -9.75 4.23
C ALA A 442 -15.18 -9.05 3.97
N ARG A 443 -15.16 -7.93 3.22
CA ARG A 443 -13.95 -7.14 3.01
C ARG A 443 -13.49 -6.42 4.28
N ILE A 444 -14.42 -5.84 5.03
CA ILE A 444 -14.12 -5.16 6.30
C ILE A 444 -13.53 -6.15 7.32
N LEU A 445 -14.03 -7.39 7.34
CA LEU A 445 -13.52 -8.47 8.19
C LEU A 445 -12.30 -9.20 7.60
N HIS A 446 -11.75 -8.73 6.48
CA HIS A 446 -10.59 -9.31 5.80
C HIS A 446 -10.74 -10.79 5.39
N PHE A 447 -11.96 -11.25 5.09
CA PHE A 447 -12.18 -12.59 4.55
C PHE A 447 -11.76 -12.70 3.08
N LYS A 448 -11.11 -13.81 2.72
CA LYS A 448 -10.51 -14.07 1.40
C LYS A 448 -11.55 -14.40 0.29
N SER A 449 -12.84 -14.50 0.61
CA SER A 449 -13.92 -14.79 -0.35
C SER A 449 -15.28 -14.30 0.16
N SER A 450 -16.31 -14.28 -0.71
CA SER A 450 -17.72 -14.10 -0.32
C SER A 450 -18.17 -15.24 0.59
N VAL A 451 -17.89 -15.12 1.88
CA VAL A 451 -18.44 -16.01 2.92
C VAL A 451 -19.96 -15.83 2.92
N ASN A 452 -20.72 -16.92 2.93
CA ASN A 452 -22.16 -16.86 3.08
C ASN A 452 -22.48 -16.48 4.54
N LEU A 453 -22.35 -15.19 4.85
CA LEU A 453 -22.61 -14.64 6.17
C LEU A 453 -24.09 -14.85 6.51
N ASN A 454 -24.37 -15.38 7.69
CA ASN A 454 -25.74 -15.63 8.14
C ASN A 454 -26.55 -14.32 8.14
N ALA A 455 -27.65 -14.31 7.39
CA ALA A 455 -28.56 -13.16 7.23
C ALA A 455 -29.08 -12.62 8.56
N GLU A 456 -29.24 -13.51 9.54
CA GLU A 456 -29.83 -13.24 10.86
C GLU A 456 -28.78 -13.00 11.96
N ALA A 457 -27.49 -13.09 11.63
CA ALA A 457 -26.44 -12.72 12.58
C ALA A 457 -26.34 -11.19 12.68
N THR A 458 -26.24 -10.69 13.91
CA THR A 458 -26.06 -9.26 14.17
C THR A 458 -24.65 -8.81 13.81
N LEU A 459 -24.47 -7.54 13.41
CA LEU A 459 -23.15 -7.00 13.08
C LEU A 459 -22.06 -7.29 14.14
N PRO A 460 -22.31 -7.09 15.46
CA PRO A 460 -21.30 -7.40 16.48
C PRO A 460 -20.97 -8.90 16.57
N HIS A 461 -21.95 -9.77 16.32
CA HIS A 461 -21.75 -11.22 16.30
C HIS A 461 -20.95 -11.69 15.07
N LEU A 462 -20.98 -10.91 13.99
CA LEU A 462 -20.13 -11.09 12.82
C LEU A 462 -18.72 -10.50 13.00
N GLY A 463 -18.42 -9.88 14.15
CA GLY A 463 -17.12 -9.28 14.45
C GLY A 463 -16.96 -7.84 13.96
N ILE A 464 -18.05 -7.18 13.56
CA ILE A 464 -18.04 -5.76 13.17
C ILE A 464 -18.16 -4.88 14.42
N ASP A 465 -17.09 -4.15 14.73
CA ASP A 465 -17.06 -3.16 15.81
C ASP A 465 -17.59 -1.77 15.38
N SER A 466 -17.53 -0.79 16.27
CA SER A 466 -18.03 0.57 16.03
C SER A 466 -17.25 1.34 14.94
N ILE A 467 -15.96 1.04 14.76
CA ILE A 467 -15.11 1.66 13.73
C ILE A 467 -15.45 1.02 12.38
N MET A 468 -15.53 -0.31 12.34
CA MET A 468 -15.95 -1.08 11.17
C MET A 468 -17.39 -0.77 10.73
N SER A 469 -18.28 -0.47 11.67
CA SER A 469 -19.65 0.00 11.38
C SER A 469 -19.65 1.35 10.68
N THR A 470 -18.69 2.22 11.03
CA THR A 470 -18.53 3.53 10.39
C THR A 470 -17.99 3.38 8.97
N GLU A 471 -17.06 2.44 8.74
CA GLU A 471 -16.58 2.08 7.41
C GLU A 471 -17.69 1.50 6.53
N LEU A 472 -18.52 0.59 7.07
CA LEU A 472 -19.69 0.04 6.37
C LEU A 472 -20.68 1.14 5.97
N ARG A 473 -20.96 2.09 6.87
CA ARG A 473 -21.80 3.27 6.60
C ARG A 473 -21.26 4.08 5.43
N HIS A 474 -19.96 4.37 5.42
CA HIS A 474 -19.32 5.14 4.35
C HIS A 474 -19.41 4.44 2.99
N GLN A 475 -19.17 3.12 2.96
CA GLN A 475 -19.26 2.32 1.73
C GLN A 475 -20.69 2.23 1.18
N VAL A 476 -21.70 2.09 2.06
CA VAL A 476 -23.11 2.10 1.66
C VAL A 476 -23.51 3.47 1.11
N LYS A 477 -23.06 4.56 1.74
CA LYS A 477 -23.31 5.92 1.24
C LYS A 477 -22.66 6.18 -0.11
N ALA A 478 -21.43 5.72 -0.32
CA ALA A 478 -20.70 5.92 -1.57
C ALA A 478 -21.33 5.16 -2.76
N GLU A 479 -21.82 3.94 -2.54
CA GLU A 479 -22.27 3.07 -3.64
C GLU A 479 -23.79 3.04 -3.85
N LEU A 480 -24.57 3.32 -2.81
CA LEU A 480 -26.04 3.34 -2.87
C LEU A 480 -26.62 4.74 -2.64
N GLY A 481 -25.82 5.75 -2.29
CA GLY A 481 -26.31 7.10 -2.00
C GLY A 481 -27.12 7.21 -0.71
N ILE A 482 -27.17 6.15 0.11
CA ILE A 482 -27.95 6.09 1.35
C ILE A 482 -27.04 6.23 2.54
N ASP A 483 -27.34 7.21 3.40
CA ASP A 483 -26.67 7.34 4.68
C ASP A 483 -27.36 6.48 5.74
N LEU A 484 -26.68 5.45 6.23
CA LEU A 484 -27.20 4.61 7.32
C LEU A 484 -27.13 5.39 8.64
N PRO A 485 -28.24 5.54 9.39
CA PRO A 485 -28.22 6.25 10.66
C PRO A 485 -27.26 5.59 11.65
N PHE A 486 -26.38 6.37 12.26
CA PHE A 486 -25.42 5.84 13.24
C PHE A 486 -26.11 5.10 14.40
N GLY A 487 -27.26 5.61 14.86
CA GLY A 487 -28.07 4.96 15.88
C GLY A 487 -28.71 3.63 15.46
N LEU A 488 -28.83 3.35 14.16
CA LEU A 488 -29.23 2.03 13.65
C LEU A 488 -28.08 1.03 13.80
N LEU A 489 -26.87 1.43 13.36
CA LEU A 489 -25.67 0.58 13.40
C LEU A 489 -25.24 0.22 14.83
N MET A 490 -25.35 1.17 15.75
CA MET A 490 -25.02 0.96 17.17
C MET A 490 -25.94 -0.05 17.88
N LYS A 491 -27.14 -0.32 17.34
CA LYS A 491 -28.04 -1.36 17.86
C LYS A 491 -27.62 -2.76 17.43
N GLY A 492 -26.59 -2.89 16.59
CA GLY A 492 -26.13 -4.17 16.04
C GLY A 492 -27.19 -4.86 15.18
N PRO A 493 -27.65 -4.25 14.08
CA PRO A 493 -28.71 -4.82 13.25
C PRO A 493 -28.22 -6.11 12.57
N THR A 494 -29.15 -6.93 12.10
CA THR A 494 -28.85 -8.06 11.20
C THR A 494 -28.66 -7.56 9.76
N LEU A 495 -28.05 -8.39 8.91
CA LEU A 495 -27.96 -8.12 7.46
C LEU A 495 -29.35 -7.94 6.84
N SER A 496 -30.32 -8.79 7.21
CA SER A 496 -31.70 -8.67 6.76
C SER A 496 -32.33 -7.32 7.14
N GLN A 497 -32.07 -6.84 8.36
CA GLN A 497 -32.58 -5.54 8.84
C GLN A 497 -31.95 -4.36 8.09
N LEU A 498 -30.67 -4.44 7.72
CA LEU A 498 -30.01 -3.42 6.90
C LEU A 498 -30.55 -3.39 5.47
N VAL A 499 -30.76 -4.56 4.85
CA VAL A 499 -31.38 -4.66 3.50
C VAL A 499 -32.78 -4.06 3.52
N ALA A 500 -33.61 -4.40 4.52
CA ALA A 500 -34.96 -3.85 4.66
C ALA A 500 -34.94 -2.31 4.78
N PHE A 501 -34.06 -1.76 5.61
CA PHE A 501 -33.92 -0.32 5.78
C PHE A 501 -33.49 0.40 4.48
N ILE A 502 -32.52 -0.18 3.75
CA ILE A 502 -32.04 0.36 2.47
C ILE A 502 -33.16 0.34 1.43
N LEU A 503 -33.95 -0.74 1.36
CA LEU A 503 -35.07 -0.84 0.43
C LEU A 503 -36.19 0.13 0.73
N GLU A 504 -36.56 0.28 2.01
CA GLU A 504 -37.56 1.27 2.44
C GLU A 504 -37.11 2.70 2.12
N THR A 505 -35.81 2.95 2.14
CA THR A 505 -35.24 4.27 1.80
C THR A 505 -35.22 4.52 0.29
N LEU A 506 -34.97 3.49 -0.53
CA LEU A 506 -34.93 3.60 -2.01
C LEU A 506 -36.33 3.60 -2.66
N ALA A 507 -37.27 2.87 -2.06
CA ALA A 507 -38.64 2.74 -2.53
C ALA A 507 -39.59 2.74 -1.32
N PRO A 508 -39.89 3.91 -0.74
CA PRO A 508 -40.85 4.00 0.34
C PRO A 508 -42.20 3.47 -0.16
N ASP A 509 -42.70 2.40 0.45
CA ASP A 509 -44.03 1.88 0.14
C ASP A 509 -45.05 3.01 0.31
N HIS A 510 -45.80 3.34 -0.75
CA HIS A 510 -47.03 4.14 -0.65
C HIS A 510 -48.15 3.34 0.05
N ARG A 511 -47.86 2.82 1.24
CA ARG A 511 -48.82 2.24 2.18
C ARG A 511 -48.60 2.72 3.61
N HIS A 512 -48.25 3.98 3.82
CA HIS A 512 -48.32 4.58 5.16
C HIS A 512 -48.82 6.03 5.23
N GLU A 513 -49.54 6.52 4.21
CA GLU A 513 -50.29 7.79 4.31
C GLU A 513 -51.74 7.62 4.84
N GLN A 514 -52.21 6.40 5.12
CA GLN A 514 -53.54 6.17 5.73
C GLN A 514 -53.52 5.87 7.24
N LEU A 515 -52.36 5.81 7.90
CA LEU A 515 -52.28 5.60 9.35
C LEU A 515 -51.94 6.86 10.16
N ALA A 516 -51.70 8.00 9.51
CA ALA A 516 -51.43 9.29 10.16
C ALA A 516 -52.59 10.32 10.09
N GLN A 517 -53.71 10.00 9.41
CA GLN A 517 -54.90 10.87 9.33
C GLN A 517 -56.18 10.26 9.89
N GLY A 518 -56.07 9.15 10.64
CA GLY A 518 -57.22 8.42 11.19
C GLY A 518 -57.27 8.39 12.73
N ALA A 519 -56.94 9.48 13.43
CA ALA A 519 -57.14 9.56 14.89
C ALA A 519 -57.27 11.00 15.41
N ILE A 520 -58.20 11.81 14.88
CA ILE A 520 -58.73 12.98 15.60
C ILE A 520 -60.27 13.03 15.41
N SER A 521 -60.96 12.51 16.45
CA SER A 521 -62.28 12.92 17.00
C SER A 521 -63.61 12.66 16.22
N PRO A 522 -64.78 12.71 16.89
CA PRO A 522 -65.14 12.26 18.25
C PRO A 522 -66.45 11.43 18.30
N GLN A 523 -66.61 10.56 19.30
CA GLN A 523 -67.85 10.38 20.10
C GLN A 523 -67.63 9.42 21.26
#